data_AF-A0A355SJJ2-F1
#
_entry.id   AF-A0A355SJJ2-F1
#
_cell.length_a   1.000
_cell.length_b   1.000
_cell.length_c   1.000
_cell.angle_alpha   90.00
_cell.angle_beta   90.00
_cell.angle_gamma   90.00
#
_symmetry.space_group_name_H-M   'P 1'
#
loop_
_entity.id
_entity.type
_entity.pdbx_description
1 polymer ?
#
loop_
_entity_poly.entity_id
_entity_poly.type
_entity_poly.pdbx_seq_one_letter_code
_entity_poly.pdbx_strand_id
1 'polypeptide(L)'
;TGSNAVTCKYVVPGDAPTDYSKVIKMINDKMAKDGVGVKLSIQYIPWDSWDQKINIMLSTGEEFDMFSVMNDRVTLSNYASRNALADITKAMKQFGGNILKNTPDSAIKNGQVKGTQYGIPAYWFESATSPEITIRLDILKKYGINTVPTTFEELTSDYVKIMKEWKGNGKPYIPILGSDSVDFGPCAKTYDTWPYTIYEKMVYVNQDGTIKNFFETEEFKKDCANAREWYKSGLINPDVLSFTSDQLNNQLNSGDWF
;
A
#
# COMPACT_ATOMS: atom_id res chain seq x y z
N THR A 1 -24.02 31.17 20.07
CA THR A 1 -24.86 29.98 19.79
C THR A 1 -23.91 28.85 19.44
N GLY A 2 -23.75 27.85 20.32
CA GLY A 2 -22.83 26.74 20.04
C GLY A 2 -23.34 25.94 18.85
N SER A 3 -22.60 25.93 17.75
CA SER A 3 -22.91 25.02 16.65
C SER A 3 -22.73 23.59 17.16
N ASN A 4 -23.80 22.80 17.15
CA ASN A 4 -23.69 21.37 17.40
C ASN A 4 -22.83 20.78 16.28
N ALA A 5 -21.60 20.40 16.59
CA ALA A 5 -20.70 19.79 15.62
C ALA A 5 -21.33 18.50 15.08
N VAL A 6 -21.34 18.34 13.76
CA VAL A 6 -21.81 17.11 13.11
C VAL A 6 -20.68 16.08 13.19
N THR A 7 -21.01 14.84 13.56
CA THR A 7 -20.02 13.76 13.57
C THR A 7 -19.88 13.21 12.16
N CYS A 8 -18.66 13.22 11.62
CA CYS A 8 -18.29 12.55 10.37
C CYS A 8 -17.68 11.18 10.70
N LYS A 9 -18.39 10.11 10.35
CA LYS A 9 -17.94 8.72 10.48
C LYS A 9 -17.15 8.32 9.24
N TYR A 10 -15.86 8.05 9.43
CA TYR A 10 -14.93 7.64 8.39
C TYR A 10 -14.49 6.19 8.59
N VAL A 11 -14.83 5.32 7.65
CA VAL A 11 -14.50 3.89 7.67
C VAL A 11 -13.18 3.64 6.93
N VAL A 12 -12.21 3.02 7.59
CA VAL A 12 -10.86 2.80 7.04
C VAL A 12 -10.40 1.36 7.24
N PRO A 13 -9.58 0.81 6.32
CA PRO A 13 -8.99 -0.51 6.49
C PRO A 13 -7.84 -0.52 7.50
N GLY A 14 -7.57 -1.71 8.04
CA GLY A 14 -6.51 -1.99 9.00
C GLY A 14 -6.97 -1.97 10.45
N ASP A 15 -6.00 -2.14 11.36
CA ASP A 15 -6.22 -2.08 12.80
C ASP A 15 -6.05 -0.68 13.35
N ALA A 16 -6.77 -0.38 14.43
CA ALA A 16 -6.63 0.89 15.13
C ALA A 16 -5.23 1.00 15.76
N PRO A 17 -4.42 2.03 15.43
CA PRO A 17 -3.10 2.19 16.05
C PRO A 17 -3.23 2.52 17.55
N THR A 18 -2.29 2.01 18.36
CA THR A 18 -2.32 2.06 19.84
C THR A 18 -2.56 3.45 20.43
N ASP A 19 -2.05 4.51 19.79
CA ASP A 19 -2.17 5.91 20.27
C ASP A 19 -3.09 6.79 19.42
N TYR A 20 -3.78 6.22 18.43
CA TYR A 20 -4.52 7.03 17.45
C TYR A 20 -5.72 7.75 18.05
N SER A 21 -6.31 7.23 19.13
CA SER A 21 -7.38 7.93 19.87
C SER A 21 -6.95 9.31 20.37
N LYS A 22 -5.68 9.47 20.79
CA LYS A 22 -5.10 10.77 21.19
C LYS A 22 -4.98 11.69 19.99
N VAL A 23 -4.53 11.18 18.84
CA VAL A 23 -4.40 11.93 17.58
C VAL A 23 -5.77 12.43 17.11
N ILE A 24 -6.78 11.56 17.09
CA ILE A 24 -8.16 11.94 16.71
C ILE A 24 -8.73 12.99 17.65
N LYS A 25 -8.44 12.89 18.96
CA LYS A 25 -8.82 13.94 19.91
C LYS A 25 -8.17 15.28 19.55
N MET A 26 -6.86 15.30 19.28
CA MET A 26 -6.15 16.53 18.90
C MET A 26 -6.69 17.15 17.61
N ILE A 27 -7.00 16.32 16.59
CA ILE A 27 -7.61 16.76 15.34
C ILE A 27 -8.98 17.39 15.62
N ASN A 28 -9.83 16.72 16.40
CA ASN A 28 -11.15 17.22 16.76
C ASN A 28 -11.10 18.51 17.58
N ASP A 29 -10.19 18.61 18.55
CA ASP A 29 -10.00 19.83 19.35
C ASP A 29 -9.59 21.01 18.44
N LYS A 30 -8.71 20.76 17.46
CA LYS A 30 -8.30 21.78 16.48
C LYS A 30 -9.45 22.20 15.58
N MET A 31 -10.20 21.26 15.01
CA MET A 31 -11.37 21.54 14.16
C MET A 31 -12.45 22.32 14.92
N ALA A 32 -12.67 21.99 16.20
CA ALA A 32 -13.59 22.71 17.07
C ALA A 32 -13.11 24.15 17.32
N LYS A 33 -11.83 24.35 17.63
CA LYS A 33 -11.23 25.67 17.83
C LYS A 33 -11.31 26.55 16.58
N ASP A 34 -11.14 25.95 15.41
CA ASP A 34 -11.23 26.64 14.12
C ASP A 34 -12.67 26.89 13.66
N GLY A 35 -13.67 26.37 14.38
CA GLY A 35 -15.08 26.55 14.04
C GLY A 35 -15.54 25.75 12.83
N VAL A 36 -14.86 24.66 12.47
CA VAL A 36 -15.20 23.81 11.30
C VAL A 36 -16.59 23.18 11.43
N GLY A 37 -17.06 22.95 12.67
CA GLY A 37 -18.38 22.37 12.93
C GLY A 37 -18.48 20.87 12.64
N VAL A 38 -17.34 20.18 12.52
CA VAL A 38 -17.26 18.73 12.28
C VAL A 38 -16.44 18.06 13.38
N LYS A 39 -16.84 16.85 13.76
CA LYS A 39 -16.09 15.94 14.63
C LYS A 39 -15.83 14.63 13.89
N LEU A 40 -14.57 14.28 13.68
CA LEU A 40 -14.14 13.04 13.05
C LEU A 40 -14.27 11.85 14.01
N SER A 41 -14.86 10.77 13.53
CA SER A 41 -14.92 9.45 14.18
C SER A 41 -14.44 8.40 13.19
N ILE A 42 -13.41 7.64 13.54
CA ILE A 42 -12.85 6.61 12.65
C ILE A 42 -13.34 5.21 13.07
N GLN A 43 -13.82 4.44 12.10
CA GLN A 43 -14.15 3.02 12.24
C GLN A 43 -13.12 2.21 11.45
N TYR A 44 -12.37 1.38 12.18
CA TYR A 44 -11.38 0.49 11.58
C TYR A 44 -12.00 -0.86 11.22
N ILE A 45 -11.65 -1.36 10.04
CA ILE A 45 -12.00 -2.70 9.60
C ILE A 45 -10.69 -3.43 9.24
N PRO A 46 -10.37 -4.58 9.88
CA PRO A 46 -9.16 -5.34 9.56
C PRO A 46 -9.06 -5.66 8.07
N TRP A 47 -7.85 -5.58 7.50
CA TRP A 47 -7.58 -5.73 6.07
C TRP A 47 -8.20 -6.98 5.46
N ASP A 48 -8.11 -8.11 6.17
CA ASP A 48 -8.64 -9.40 5.74
C ASP A 48 -10.17 -9.41 5.59
N SER A 49 -10.86 -8.47 6.26
CA SER A 49 -12.33 -8.34 6.23
C SER A 49 -12.84 -7.08 5.52
N TRP A 50 -11.93 -6.24 5.00
CA TRP A 50 -12.23 -4.94 4.42
C TRP A 50 -13.33 -5.02 3.36
N ASP A 51 -13.07 -5.75 2.27
CA ASP A 51 -13.96 -5.77 1.10
C ASP A 51 -15.32 -6.37 1.43
N GLN A 52 -15.37 -7.42 2.26
CA GLN A 52 -16.62 -8.04 2.68
C GLN A 52 -17.45 -7.08 3.53
N LYS A 53 -16.85 -6.46 4.55
CA LYS A 53 -17.60 -5.60 5.48
C LYS A 53 -18.06 -4.30 4.83
N ILE A 54 -17.21 -3.62 4.05
CA ILE A 54 -17.62 -2.38 3.39
C ILE A 54 -18.76 -2.63 2.39
N ASN A 55 -18.76 -3.76 1.68
CA ASN A 55 -19.87 -4.15 0.80
C ASN A 55 -21.17 -4.45 1.57
N ILE A 56 -21.09 -5.07 2.76
CA ILE A 56 -22.26 -5.28 3.63
C ILE A 56 -22.79 -3.93 4.11
N MET A 57 -21.93 -3.03 4.60
CA MET A 57 -22.33 -1.71 5.07
C MET A 57 -23.05 -0.91 3.98
N LEU A 58 -22.48 -0.91 2.76
CA LEU A 58 -23.08 -0.26 1.59
C LEU A 58 -24.44 -0.87 1.18
N SER A 59 -24.60 -2.19 1.25
CA SER A 59 -25.85 -2.85 0.83
C SER A 59 -26.95 -2.83 1.89
N THR A 60 -26.58 -2.77 3.16
CA THR A 60 -27.52 -2.69 4.29
C THR A 60 -27.96 -1.26 4.61
N GLY A 61 -27.23 -0.26 4.10
CA GLY A 61 -27.49 1.14 4.41
C GLY A 61 -27.03 1.54 5.82
N GLU A 62 -25.99 0.87 6.35
CA GLU A 62 -25.36 1.29 7.60
C GLU A 62 -24.87 2.75 7.45
N GLU A 63 -25.17 3.59 8.44
CA GLU A 63 -24.87 5.02 8.36
C GLU A 63 -23.38 5.33 8.61
N PHE A 64 -22.68 5.74 7.56
CA PHE A 64 -21.36 6.37 7.59
C PHE A 64 -21.27 7.48 6.55
N ASP A 65 -20.31 8.38 6.70
CA ASP A 65 -20.17 9.56 5.83
C ASP A 65 -19.08 9.37 4.77
N MET A 66 -18.01 8.66 5.13
CA MET A 66 -16.84 8.46 4.27
C MET A 66 -16.28 7.05 4.43
N PHE A 67 -15.64 6.55 3.37
CA PHE A 67 -14.83 5.34 3.44
C PHE A 67 -13.63 5.42 2.48
N SER A 68 -12.58 4.66 2.77
CA SER A 68 -11.39 4.61 1.91
C SER A 68 -11.65 3.78 0.65
N VAL A 69 -11.41 4.34 -0.53
CA VAL A 69 -11.46 3.57 -1.78
C VAL A 69 -10.07 3.00 -2.07
N MET A 70 -9.94 1.69 -1.88
CA MET A 70 -8.72 0.93 -2.17
C MET A 70 -8.75 0.49 -3.64
N ASN A 71 -8.22 1.33 -4.55
CA ASN A 71 -8.34 1.09 -6.00
C ASN A 71 -7.69 -0.21 -6.48
N ASP A 72 -6.69 -0.69 -5.75
CA ASP A 72 -6.03 -1.98 -5.92
C ASP A 72 -6.90 -3.19 -5.54
N ARG A 73 -8.00 -2.98 -4.81
CA ARG A 73 -8.98 -4.03 -4.46
C ARG A 73 -10.31 -3.85 -5.20
N VAL A 74 -10.95 -2.68 -5.03
CA VAL A 74 -12.20 -2.33 -5.71
C VAL A 74 -12.11 -0.88 -6.18
N THR A 75 -12.15 -0.70 -7.50
CA THR A 75 -11.96 0.61 -8.12
C THR A 75 -13.07 1.59 -7.79
N LEU A 76 -12.74 2.88 -7.77
CA LEU A 76 -13.72 3.98 -7.66
C LEU A 76 -14.85 3.85 -8.69
N SER A 77 -14.51 3.48 -9.93
CA SER A 77 -15.47 3.24 -11.02
C SER A 77 -16.47 2.13 -10.72
N ASN A 78 -16.05 1.07 -10.00
CA ASN A 78 -16.96 -0.01 -9.59
C ASN A 78 -17.97 0.48 -8.54
N TYR A 79 -17.52 1.24 -7.55
CA TYR A 79 -18.42 1.82 -6.55
C TYR A 79 -19.38 2.84 -7.18
N ALA A 80 -18.89 3.70 -8.07
CA ALA A 80 -19.74 4.66 -8.78
C ALA A 80 -20.81 3.97 -9.65
N SER A 81 -20.47 2.89 -10.35
CA SER A 81 -21.42 2.20 -11.25
C SER A 81 -22.59 1.52 -10.53
N ARG A 82 -22.41 1.16 -9.26
CA ARG A 82 -23.47 0.63 -8.39
C ARG A 82 -24.15 1.68 -7.52
N ASN A 83 -23.93 2.98 -7.78
CA ASN A 83 -24.46 4.10 -7.00
C ASN A 83 -24.08 4.07 -5.51
N ALA A 84 -22.90 3.53 -5.17
CA ALA A 84 -22.39 3.50 -3.80
C ALA A 84 -21.72 4.82 -3.36
N LEU A 85 -21.51 5.77 -4.28
CA LEU A 85 -20.80 7.03 -4.04
C LEU A 85 -21.70 8.22 -4.37
N ALA A 86 -21.62 9.25 -3.54
CA ALA A 86 -22.27 10.53 -3.82
C ALA A 86 -21.49 11.33 -4.88
N ASP A 87 -22.20 12.03 -5.76
CA ASP A 87 -21.59 13.06 -6.61
C ASP A 87 -21.20 14.26 -5.76
N ILE A 88 -19.89 14.47 -5.58
CA ILE A 88 -19.32 15.58 -4.80
C ILE A 88 -18.84 16.73 -5.69
N THR A 89 -19.16 16.73 -7.00
CA THR A 89 -18.66 17.74 -7.95
C THR A 89 -19.01 19.17 -7.54
N LYS A 90 -20.25 19.41 -7.11
CA LYS A 90 -20.69 20.74 -6.66
C LYS A 90 -20.01 21.14 -5.35
N ALA A 91 -19.94 20.21 -4.40
CA ALA A 91 -19.28 20.44 -3.11
C ALA A 91 -17.78 20.75 -3.28
N MET A 92 -17.08 20.02 -4.16
CA MET A 92 -15.68 20.27 -4.48
C MET A 92 -15.46 21.63 -5.14
N LYS A 93 -16.35 22.08 -6.02
CA LYS A 93 -16.29 23.42 -6.60
C LYS A 93 -16.53 24.52 -5.57
N GLN A 94 -17.45 24.30 -4.63
CA GLN A 94 -17.83 25.31 -3.63
C GLN A 94 -16.86 25.38 -2.45
N PHE A 95 -16.38 24.24 -1.96
CA PHE A 95 -15.63 24.13 -0.69
C PHE A 95 -14.22 23.57 -0.87
N GLY A 96 -13.90 22.97 -2.02
CA GLY A 96 -12.64 22.25 -2.25
C GLY A 96 -11.44 23.12 -2.63
N GLY A 97 -11.52 24.46 -2.52
CA GLY A 97 -10.48 25.37 -3.02
C GLY A 97 -9.07 25.06 -2.50
N ASN A 98 -8.93 24.72 -1.21
CA ASN A 98 -7.64 24.31 -0.65
C ASN A 98 -7.16 22.95 -1.18
N ILE A 99 -8.07 22.01 -1.44
CA ILE A 99 -7.73 20.70 -2.01
C ILE A 99 -7.21 20.89 -3.44
N LEU A 100 -7.97 21.61 -4.27
CA LEU A 100 -7.61 21.88 -5.68
C LEU A 100 -6.30 22.65 -5.81
N LYS A 101 -6.00 23.55 -4.85
CA LYS A 101 -4.72 24.29 -4.84
C LYS A 101 -3.51 23.40 -4.56
N ASN A 102 -3.66 22.35 -3.75
CA ASN A 102 -2.55 21.52 -3.27
C ASN A 102 -2.45 20.16 -3.97
N THR A 103 -3.40 19.82 -4.83
CA THR A 103 -3.43 18.55 -5.55
C THR A 103 -3.40 18.82 -7.06
N PRO A 104 -2.41 18.28 -7.80
CA PRO A 104 -2.36 18.46 -9.25
C PRO A 104 -3.61 17.94 -9.96
N ASP A 105 -3.96 18.57 -11.08
CA ASP A 105 -5.12 18.18 -11.89
C ASP A 105 -5.10 16.70 -12.32
N SER A 106 -3.90 16.17 -12.60
CA SER A 106 -3.74 14.75 -12.93
C SER A 106 -4.19 13.83 -11.80
N ALA A 107 -3.92 14.20 -10.55
CA ALA A 107 -4.37 13.44 -9.38
C ALA A 107 -5.87 13.65 -9.11
N ILE A 108 -6.39 14.88 -9.18
CA ILE A 108 -7.82 15.16 -8.99
C ILE A 108 -8.71 14.34 -9.94
N LYS A 109 -8.27 14.17 -11.20
CA LYS A 109 -8.96 13.36 -12.21
C LYS A 109 -9.08 11.89 -11.83
N ASN A 110 -8.19 11.33 -11.00
CA ASN A 110 -8.29 9.95 -10.53
C ASN A 110 -9.50 9.75 -9.59
N GLY A 111 -10.04 10.83 -9.02
CA GLY A 111 -11.28 10.82 -8.24
C GLY A 111 -12.55 10.97 -9.09
N GLN A 112 -12.45 10.93 -10.43
CA GLN A 112 -13.57 11.16 -11.34
C GLN A 112 -13.96 9.91 -12.13
N VAL A 113 -15.26 9.77 -12.39
CA VAL A 113 -15.82 8.78 -13.31
C VAL A 113 -16.67 9.52 -14.34
N LYS A 114 -16.28 9.45 -15.62
CA LYS A 114 -16.94 10.17 -16.72
C LYS A 114 -17.11 11.68 -16.44
N GLY A 115 -16.09 12.30 -15.83
CA GLY A 115 -16.06 13.74 -15.50
C GLY A 115 -16.84 14.14 -14.24
N THR A 116 -17.49 13.21 -13.56
CA THR A 116 -18.16 13.45 -12.26
C THR A 116 -17.20 13.10 -11.13
N GLN A 117 -17.02 13.99 -10.15
CA GLN A 117 -16.15 13.76 -9.00
C GLN A 117 -16.88 12.92 -7.94
N TYR A 118 -16.32 11.76 -7.61
CA TYR A 118 -16.86 10.84 -6.60
C TYR A 118 -15.94 10.63 -5.40
N GLY A 119 -14.63 10.84 -5.58
CA GLY A 119 -13.65 10.67 -4.51
C GLY A 119 -12.67 11.83 -4.44
N ILE A 120 -12.07 12.04 -3.27
CA ILE A 120 -10.95 12.97 -3.09
C ILE A 120 -9.68 12.11 -3.05
N PRO A 121 -8.75 12.27 -4.00
CA PRO A 121 -7.53 11.46 -3.99
C PRO A 121 -6.67 11.83 -2.79
N ALA A 122 -6.16 10.82 -2.09
CA ALA A 122 -5.01 11.01 -1.22
C ALA A 122 -3.80 11.22 -2.15
N TYR A 123 -3.28 12.45 -2.18
CA TYR A 123 -2.16 12.82 -3.04
C TYR A 123 -0.90 13.03 -2.21
N TRP A 124 0.16 12.36 -2.62
CA TRP A 124 1.53 12.60 -2.21
C TRP A 124 2.42 12.41 -3.43
N PHE A 125 3.64 12.93 -3.37
CA PHE A 125 4.62 12.80 -4.45
C PHE A 125 5.85 12.06 -3.94
N GLU A 126 6.18 10.97 -4.63
CA GLU A 126 7.40 10.20 -4.43
C GLU A 126 8.21 10.25 -5.72
N SER A 127 9.43 10.80 -5.64
CA SER A 127 10.31 10.98 -6.81
C SER A 127 11.04 9.72 -7.25
N ALA A 128 11.02 8.69 -6.41
CA ALA A 128 11.51 7.36 -6.70
C ALA A 128 10.42 6.39 -6.28
N THR A 129 10.09 5.45 -7.16
CA THR A 129 9.18 4.34 -6.86
C THR A 129 9.80 3.04 -7.38
N SER A 130 9.18 1.93 -6.98
CA SER A 130 9.46 0.53 -7.32
C SER A 130 10.30 0.31 -8.60
N PRO A 131 11.27 -0.63 -8.57
CA PRO A 131 11.55 -1.58 -7.50
C PRO A 131 12.48 -1.04 -6.42
N GLU A 132 12.20 -1.40 -5.18
CA GLU A 132 12.99 -1.05 -4.00
C GLU A 132 13.26 -2.31 -3.19
N ILE A 133 14.41 -2.34 -2.52
CA ILE A 133 14.73 -3.35 -1.53
C ILE A 133 14.99 -2.66 -0.20
N THR A 134 14.42 -3.20 0.87
CA THR A 134 14.77 -2.79 2.23
C THR A 134 15.71 -3.83 2.81
N ILE A 135 16.81 -3.38 3.41
CA ILE A 135 17.84 -4.24 3.99
C ILE A 135 18.04 -3.87 5.45
N ARG A 136 17.94 -4.86 6.35
CA ARG A 136 18.23 -4.69 7.79
C ARG A 136 19.73 -4.64 8.09
N LEU A 137 20.30 -3.44 8.01
CA LEU A 137 21.73 -3.19 8.27
C LEU A 137 22.18 -3.62 9.68
N ASP A 138 21.31 -3.52 10.68
CA ASP A 138 21.58 -3.98 12.04
C ASP A 138 21.69 -5.50 12.12
N ILE A 139 20.87 -6.23 11.35
CA ILE A 139 21.00 -7.68 11.21
C ILE A 139 22.31 -8.03 10.49
N LEU A 140 22.62 -7.40 9.35
CA LEU A 140 23.89 -7.64 8.65
C LEU A 140 25.09 -7.48 9.58
N LYS A 141 25.16 -6.34 10.30
CA LYS A 141 26.24 -6.05 11.27
C LYS A 141 26.32 -7.09 12.39
N LYS A 142 25.17 -7.54 12.93
CA LYS A 142 25.11 -8.56 13.99
C LYS A 142 25.76 -9.88 13.58
N TYR A 143 25.75 -10.22 12.29
CA TYR A 143 26.37 -11.43 11.73
C TYR A 143 27.68 -11.16 10.97
N GLY A 144 28.32 -10.03 11.28
CA GLY A 144 29.67 -9.68 10.82
C GLY A 144 29.76 -9.17 9.38
N ILE A 145 28.63 -8.81 8.76
CA ILE A 145 28.57 -8.22 7.41
C ILE A 145 28.57 -6.70 7.57
N ASN A 146 29.72 -6.07 7.32
CA ASN A 146 29.95 -4.65 7.56
C ASN A 146 29.76 -3.77 6.31
N THR A 147 29.57 -4.40 5.16
CA THR A 147 29.34 -3.74 3.87
C THR A 147 27.97 -4.10 3.35
N VAL A 148 27.28 -3.15 2.74
CA VAL A 148 26.01 -3.43 2.06
C VAL A 148 26.34 -4.21 0.79
N PRO A 149 25.73 -5.39 0.55
CA PRO A 149 25.95 -6.16 -0.66
C PRO A 149 25.52 -5.33 -1.89
N THR A 150 26.28 -5.44 -2.96
CA THR A 150 26.08 -4.66 -4.19
C THR A 150 25.55 -5.50 -5.35
N THR A 151 25.54 -6.82 -5.20
CA THR A 151 24.92 -7.75 -6.15
C THR A 151 23.87 -8.64 -5.50
N PHE A 152 23.02 -9.24 -6.33
CA PHE A 152 22.02 -10.20 -5.87
C PHE A 152 22.67 -11.43 -5.23
N GLU A 153 23.79 -11.91 -5.78
CA GLU A 153 24.51 -13.07 -5.29
C GLU A 153 25.14 -12.80 -3.92
N GLU A 154 25.75 -11.62 -3.73
CA GLU A 154 26.27 -11.18 -2.43
C GLU A 154 25.14 -11.12 -1.39
N LEU A 155 24.03 -10.46 -1.72
CA LEU A 155 22.87 -10.33 -0.84
C LEU A 155 22.28 -11.70 -0.48
N THR A 156 22.14 -12.59 -1.47
CA THR A 156 21.63 -13.95 -1.29
C THR A 156 22.56 -14.76 -0.38
N SER A 157 23.87 -14.72 -0.61
CA SER A 157 24.86 -15.42 0.20
C SER A 157 24.83 -14.94 1.66
N ASP A 158 24.77 -13.63 1.87
CA ASP A 158 24.70 -13.01 3.18
C ASP A 158 23.43 -13.42 3.93
N TYR A 159 22.27 -13.34 3.29
CA TYR A 159 21.00 -13.79 3.87
C TYR A 159 20.98 -15.28 4.17
N VAL A 160 21.52 -16.13 3.30
CA VAL A 160 21.63 -17.57 3.56
C VAL A 160 22.56 -17.87 4.74
N LYS A 161 23.68 -17.14 4.86
CA LYS A 161 24.58 -17.25 6.02
C LYS A 161 23.83 -16.89 7.30
N ILE A 162 23.14 -15.74 7.32
CA ILE A 162 22.38 -15.28 8.49
C ILE A 162 21.27 -16.27 8.85
N MET A 163 20.53 -16.78 7.86
CA MET A 163 19.44 -17.74 8.05
C MET A 163 19.90 -19.02 8.76
N LYS A 164 21.12 -19.49 8.47
CA LYS A 164 21.74 -20.67 9.12
C LYS A 164 22.12 -20.41 10.57
N GLU A 165 22.61 -19.21 10.87
CA GLU A 165 23.08 -18.81 12.20
C GLU A 165 21.99 -18.18 13.07
N TRP A 166 20.79 -17.98 12.50
CA TRP A 166 19.73 -17.18 13.10
C TRP A 166 19.31 -17.61 14.51
N LYS A 167 19.23 -16.65 15.42
CA LYS A 167 18.83 -16.84 16.83
C LYS A 167 17.58 -16.06 17.27
N GLY A 168 16.88 -15.41 16.34
CA GLY A 168 15.60 -14.75 16.65
C GLY A 168 14.46 -15.74 16.85
N ASN A 169 13.31 -15.24 17.30
CA ASN A 169 12.15 -16.07 17.64
C ASN A 169 11.45 -16.60 16.38
N GLY A 170 11.25 -15.73 15.39
CA GLY A 170 10.74 -16.07 14.06
C GLY A 170 11.87 -16.23 13.06
N LYS A 171 11.68 -17.01 11.99
CA LYS A 171 12.63 -17.06 10.87
C LYS A 171 12.60 -15.70 10.13
N PRO A 172 13.76 -15.14 9.77
CA PRO A 172 13.84 -13.82 9.15
C PRO A 172 13.53 -13.95 7.66
N TYR A 173 12.32 -14.36 7.29
CA TYR A 173 11.96 -14.42 5.88
C TYR A 173 11.93 -13.02 5.25
N ILE A 174 12.12 -12.94 3.94
CA ILE A 174 11.90 -11.70 3.18
C ILE A 174 10.41 -11.33 3.32
N PRO A 175 10.08 -10.08 3.66
CA PRO A 175 8.70 -9.65 3.86
C PRO A 175 7.95 -9.53 2.52
N ILE A 176 7.29 -10.59 2.08
CA ILE A 176 6.48 -10.62 0.87
C ILE A 176 5.13 -11.33 1.08
N LEU A 177 4.09 -10.87 0.38
CA LEU A 177 2.81 -11.56 0.24
C LEU A 177 2.71 -12.22 -1.13
N GLY A 178 2.09 -13.39 -1.21
CA GLY A 178 1.81 -14.03 -2.50
C GLY A 178 0.95 -13.18 -3.44
N SER A 179 0.10 -12.30 -2.92
CA SER A 179 -0.69 -11.34 -3.72
C SER A 179 0.15 -10.25 -4.39
N ASP A 180 1.36 -10.02 -3.89
CA ASP A 180 2.29 -8.99 -4.38
C ASP A 180 3.53 -9.58 -5.06
N SER A 181 3.66 -10.91 -5.09
CA SER A 181 4.83 -11.60 -5.63
C SER A 181 4.95 -11.57 -7.16
N VAL A 182 4.00 -10.95 -7.87
CA VAL A 182 4.05 -10.79 -9.33
C VAL A 182 5.17 -9.82 -9.74
N ASP A 183 5.48 -8.83 -8.89
CA ASP A 183 6.54 -7.83 -9.13
C ASP A 183 7.75 -8.14 -8.21
N PHE A 184 8.34 -9.32 -8.38
CA PHE A 184 9.54 -9.73 -7.64
C PHE A 184 10.79 -9.09 -8.27
N GLY A 185 10.99 -7.80 -8.05
CA GLY A 185 12.01 -7.01 -8.75
C GLY A 185 13.26 -6.59 -7.95
N PRO A 186 13.82 -7.34 -6.98
CA PRO A 186 14.98 -6.86 -6.22
C PRO A 186 16.21 -6.57 -7.11
N CYS A 187 16.26 -7.16 -8.30
CA CYS A 187 17.31 -6.97 -9.30
C CYS A 187 16.88 -6.14 -10.51
N ALA A 188 15.63 -5.69 -10.59
CA ALA A 188 15.12 -5.10 -11.83
C ALA A 188 15.90 -3.85 -12.28
N LYS A 189 16.50 -3.11 -11.32
CA LYS A 189 17.41 -1.98 -11.59
C LYS A 189 18.78 -2.37 -12.17
N THR A 190 19.13 -3.66 -12.17
CA THR A 190 20.38 -4.18 -12.74
C THR A 190 20.18 -4.77 -14.14
N TYR A 191 18.96 -4.78 -14.67
CA TYR A 191 18.68 -5.30 -16.01
C TYR A 191 19.06 -4.27 -17.07
N ASP A 192 19.62 -4.72 -18.20
CA ASP A 192 20.01 -3.85 -19.32
C ASP A 192 18.84 -3.03 -19.91
N THR A 193 17.60 -3.48 -19.68
CA THR A 193 16.36 -2.86 -20.14
C THR A 193 15.79 -1.83 -19.16
N TRP A 194 16.41 -1.65 -17.99
CA TRP A 194 16.02 -0.60 -17.04
C TRP A 194 16.32 0.81 -17.61
N PRO A 195 15.44 1.82 -17.41
CA PRO A 195 14.19 1.77 -16.65
C PRO A 195 12.96 1.35 -17.47
N TYR A 196 12.04 0.63 -16.85
CA TYR A 196 10.72 0.30 -17.41
C TYR A 196 9.64 0.43 -16.33
N THR A 197 8.37 0.37 -16.73
CA THR A 197 7.23 0.45 -15.80
C THR A 197 6.33 -0.78 -15.96
N ILE A 198 5.94 -1.37 -14.83
CA ILE A 198 4.89 -2.40 -14.80
C ILE A 198 3.62 -1.75 -14.28
N TYR A 199 2.65 -1.55 -15.17
CA TYR A 199 1.35 -0.99 -14.83
C TYR A 199 0.34 -2.13 -14.56
N GLU A 200 -0.45 -1.99 -13.49
CA GLU A 200 -1.48 -2.98 -13.08
C GLU A 200 -0.94 -4.41 -12.97
N LYS A 201 0.34 -4.56 -12.56
CA LYS A 201 1.06 -5.85 -12.42
C LYS A 201 1.12 -6.72 -13.69
N MET A 202 0.73 -6.18 -14.86
CA MET A 202 0.60 -6.97 -16.10
C MET A 202 1.11 -6.26 -17.35
N VAL A 203 1.11 -4.93 -17.37
CA VAL A 203 1.44 -4.15 -18.57
C VAL A 203 2.84 -3.61 -18.46
N TYR A 204 3.77 -4.20 -19.22
CA TYR A 204 5.13 -3.71 -19.35
C TYR A 204 5.15 -2.52 -20.30
N VAL A 205 5.74 -1.40 -19.87
CA VAL A 205 5.93 -0.18 -20.66
C VAL A 205 7.40 0.22 -20.60
N ASN A 206 8.05 0.21 -21.77
CA ASN A 206 9.44 0.66 -21.91
C ASN A 206 9.53 2.18 -22.13
N GLN A 207 10.73 2.75 -21.96
CA GLN A 207 10.96 4.19 -22.24
C GLN A 207 10.73 4.58 -23.69
N ASP A 208 10.93 3.65 -24.63
CA ASP A 208 10.68 3.88 -26.06
C ASP A 208 9.18 3.81 -26.43
N GLY A 209 8.30 3.57 -25.46
CA GLY A 209 6.85 3.42 -25.64
C GLY A 209 6.41 2.00 -26.01
N THR A 210 7.32 1.02 -26.04
CA THR A 210 6.97 -0.38 -26.27
C THR A 210 6.08 -0.91 -25.14
N ILE A 211 4.91 -1.44 -25.50
CA ILE A 211 3.96 -2.07 -24.58
C ILE A 211 3.94 -3.57 -24.81
N LYS A 212 4.09 -4.35 -23.75
CA LYS A 212 4.04 -5.83 -23.77
C LYS A 212 3.25 -6.37 -22.59
N ASN A 213 2.81 -7.62 -22.72
CA ASN A 213 2.41 -8.41 -21.56
C ASN A 213 3.65 -8.71 -20.71
N PHE A 214 3.66 -8.29 -19.45
CA PHE A 214 4.79 -8.46 -18.54
C PHE A 214 5.18 -9.92 -18.38
N PHE A 215 4.20 -10.83 -18.34
CA PHE A 215 4.44 -12.27 -18.20
C PHE A 215 5.21 -12.90 -19.37
N GLU A 216 5.29 -12.21 -20.51
CA GLU A 216 5.97 -12.66 -21.72
C GLU A 216 7.37 -12.06 -21.88
N THR A 217 7.85 -11.28 -20.91
CA THR A 217 9.15 -10.61 -21.01
C THR A 217 10.30 -11.41 -20.38
N GLU A 218 11.53 -11.14 -20.82
CA GLU A 218 12.70 -11.78 -20.21
C GLU A 218 12.98 -11.24 -18.79
N GLU A 219 12.54 -10.01 -18.47
CA GLU A 219 12.58 -9.44 -17.12
C GLU A 219 11.77 -10.29 -16.15
N PHE A 220 10.50 -10.58 -16.47
CA PHE A 220 9.64 -11.41 -15.63
C PHE A 220 10.24 -12.82 -15.42
N LYS A 221 10.85 -13.39 -16.45
CA LYS A 221 11.53 -14.67 -16.37
C LYS A 221 12.75 -14.64 -15.44
N LYS A 222 13.54 -13.55 -15.46
CA LYS A 222 14.66 -13.33 -14.52
C LYS A 222 14.15 -13.17 -13.09
N ASP A 223 13.10 -12.38 -12.89
CA ASP A 223 12.45 -12.20 -11.59
C ASP A 223 11.95 -13.54 -11.01
N CYS A 224 11.30 -14.37 -11.83
CA CYS A 224 10.89 -15.72 -11.45
C CYS A 224 12.06 -16.62 -11.06
N ALA A 225 13.20 -16.53 -11.77
CA ALA A 225 14.39 -17.30 -11.45
C ALA A 225 14.98 -16.89 -10.10
N ASN A 226 15.07 -15.58 -9.85
CA ASN A 226 15.53 -15.00 -8.58
C ASN A 226 14.61 -15.39 -7.42
N ALA A 227 13.29 -15.28 -7.61
CA ALA A 227 12.29 -15.69 -6.62
C ALA A 227 12.44 -17.19 -6.28
N ARG A 228 12.64 -18.02 -7.30
CA ARG A 228 12.84 -19.46 -7.12
C ARG A 228 14.15 -19.79 -6.40
N GLU A 229 15.21 -19.04 -6.65
CA GLU A 229 16.47 -19.18 -5.91
C GLU A 229 16.29 -18.86 -4.43
N TRP A 230 15.67 -17.72 -4.10
CA TRP A 230 15.39 -17.33 -2.72
C TRP A 230 14.44 -18.30 -2.01
N TYR A 231 13.43 -18.81 -2.71
CA TYR A 231 12.53 -19.85 -2.18
C TYR A 231 13.29 -21.14 -1.85
N LYS A 232 14.10 -21.65 -2.79
CA LYS A 232 14.90 -22.87 -2.58
C LYS A 232 15.96 -22.72 -1.48
N SER A 233 16.48 -21.50 -1.33
CA SER A 233 17.46 -21.17 -0.30
C SER A 233 16.83 -20.94 1.09
N GLY A 234 15.50 -21.03 1.20
CA GLY A 234 14.75 -20.88 2.44
C GLY A 234 14.60 -19.43 2.91
N LEU A 235 14.81 -18.45 2.02
CA LEU A 235 14.69 -17.02 2.32
C LEU A 235 13.24 -16.51 2.20
N ILE A 236 12.42 -17.17 1.38
CA ILE A 236 10.98 -16.91 1.28
C ILE A 236 10.23 -17.90 2.17
N ASN A 237 9.19 -17.42 2.86
CA ASN A 237 8.32 -18.25 3.67
C ASN A 237 7.70 -19.37 2.78
N PRO A 238 7.80 -20.67 3.15
CA PRO A 238 7.20 -21.77 2.38
C PRO A 238 5.68 -21.60 2.20
N ASP A 239 5.01 -20.91 3.11
CA ASP A 239 3.57 -20.66 3.09
C ASP A 239 3.21 -19.32 2.42
N VAL A 240 4.10 -18.71 1.64
CA VAL A 240 3.93 -17.36 1.03
C VAL A 240 2.59 -17.17 0.30
N LEU A 241 2.02 -18.22 -0.28
CA LEU A 241 0.73 -18.15 -0.98
C LEU A 241 -0.49 -18.05 -0.06
N SER A 242 -0.36 -18.49 1.19
CA SER A 242 -1.39 -18.40 2.23
C SER A 242 -1.02 -17.44 3.37
N PHE A 243 0.16 -16.80 3.28
CA PHE A 243 0.64 -15.83 4.25
C PHE A 243 -0.23 -14.57 4.22
N THR A 244 -0.82 -14.21 5.35
CA THR A 244 -1.78 -13.10 5.44
C THR A 244 -1.11 -11.77 5.75
N SER A 245 -1.80 -10.66 5.48
CA SER A 245 -1.32 -9.33 5.84
C SER A 245 -1.06 -9.18 7.34
N ASP A 246 -1.90 -9.79 8.18
CA ASP A 246 -1.71 -9.80 9.64
C ASP A 246 -0.44 -10.55 10.05
N GLN A 247 -0.15 -11.69 9.41
CA GLN A 247 1.08 -12.44 9.66
C GLN A 247 2.32 -11.66 9.22
N LEU A 248 2.26 -10.98 8.06
CA LEU A 248 3.32 -10.08 7.61
C LEU A 248 3.55 -8.94 8.61
N ASN A 249 2.48 -8.27 9.06
CA ASN A 249 2.59 -7.19 10.04
C ASN A 249 3.20 -7.67 11.36
N ASN A 250 2.83 -8.86 11.83
CA ASN A 250 3.43 -9.47 13.01
C ASN A 250 4.93 -9.76 12.81
N GLN A 251 5.31 -10.26 11.63
CA GLN A 251 6.71 -10.47 11.27
C GLN A 251 7.49 -9.14 11.30
N LEU A 252 6.97 -8.10 10.64
CA LEU A 252 7.59 -6.77 10.61
C LEU A 252 7.77 -6.20 12.02
N ASN A 253 6.73 -6.28 12.86
CA ASN A 253 6.74 -5.81 14.25
C ASN A 253 7.69 -6.59 15.16
N SER A 254 7.90 -7.88 14.89
CA SER A 254 8.86 -8.69 15.65
C SER A 254 10.32 -8.27 15.41
N GLY A 255 10.60 -7.65 14.26
CA GLY A 255 11.96 -7.36 13.80
C GLY A 255 12.70 -8.59 13.25
N ASP A 256 12.06 -9.75 13.17
CA ASP A 256 12.64 -10.98 12.61
C ASP A 256 12.30 -11.10 11.11
N TRP A 257 12.91 -10.25 10.29
CA TRP A 257 12.80 -10.22 8.83
C TRP A 257 14.07 -9.63 8.21
N PHE A 258 14.34 -9.95 6.95
CA PHE A 258 15.51 -9.47 6.19
C PHE A 258 15.30 -8.12 5.51
#